data_AF-A0A644TUL1-F1
#
_entry.id   AF-A0A644TUL1-F1
#
_cell.length_a   1.000
_cell.length_b   1.000
_cell.length_c   1.000
_cell.angle_alpha   90.00
_cell.angle_beta   90.00
_cell.angle_gamma   90.00
#
_symmetry.space_group_name_H-M   'P 1'
#
loop_
_entity.id
_entity.type
_entity.pdbx_description
1 polymer ?
#
loop_
_entity_poly.entity_id
_entity_poly.type
_entity_poly.pdbx_seq_one_letter_code
_entity_poly.pdbx_strand_id
1 'polypeptide(L)'
;MEKQEKTTAAYFLRRGMRELSNHRPDQAIASLRQAVDSIPPSCSDELSQALYWLSVALLRLDERPLAIKSLASAQKLRRRGYARRLYLRSVNEYGMPRQADSALDDFYAFTNLQIAYYLARKSKSRFDSFQEKDAVLRLILDAWKQLSASDRFSGLDACEKLDIFRKTKILYPSFGLSSPRSAPRDVIVKASFGLSNPDTSLKRAADRCLCGSGLPYGQCCGRVKHLREL
;
A
#
# COMPACT_ATOMS: atom_id res chain seq x y z
N MET A 1 25.96 0.47 -22.73
CA MET A 1 25.32 -0.13 -21.53
C MET A 1 23.81 -0.22 -21.67
N GLU A 2 23.10 0.86 -22.02
CA GLU A 2 21.63 0.89 -22.15
C GLU A 2 21.04 -0.20 -23.07
N LYS A 3 21.72 -0.55 -24.18
CA LYS A 3 21.27 -1.61 -25.10
C LYS A 3 21.35 -3.01 -24.48
N GLN A 4 22.32 -3.26 -23.60
CA GLN A 4 22.55 -4.55 -22.93
C GLN A 4 21.60 -4.75 -21.74
N GLU A 5 21.30 -3.66 -21.02
CA GLU A 5 20.27 -3.63 -19.96
C GLU A 5 18.87 -3.88 -20.55
N LYS A 6 18.53 -3.23 -21.67
CA LYS A 6 17.25 -3.47 -22.38
C LYS A 6 17.08 -4.91 -22.85
N THR A 7 18.14 -5.54 -23.39
CA THR A 7 18.08 -6.96 -23.78
C THR A 7 17.89 -7.89 -22.59
N THR A 8 18.44 -7.53 -21.43
CA THR A 8 18.36 -8.31 -20.19
C THR A 8 16.98 -8.20 -19.55
N ALA A 9 16.43 -6.98 -19.45
CA ALA A 9 15.07 -6.73 -18.97
C ALA A 9 14.01 -7.46 -19.82
N ALA A 10 14.11 -7.37 -21.15
CA ALA A 10 13.20 -8.03 -22.07
C ALA A 10 13.30 -9.57 -22.02
N TYR A 11 14.48 -10.11 -21.72
CA TYR A 11 14.66 -11.54 -21.47
C TYR A 11 13.89 -11.98 -20.22
N PHE A 12 14.11 -11.30 -19.09
CA PHE A 12 13.46 -11.62 -17.82
C PHE A 12 11.94 -11.45 -17.88
N LEU A 13 11.45 -10.41 -18.56
CA LEU A 13 10.02 -10.20 -18.76
C LEU A 13 9.38 -11.36 -19.54
N ARG A 14 9.98 -11.75 -20.67
CA ARG A 14 9.49 -12.88 -21.49
C ARG A 14 9.54 -14.21 -20.73
N ARG A 15 10.60 -14.43 -19.94
CA ARG A 15 10.72 -15.61 -19.09
C ARG A 15 9.60 -15.64 -18.05
N GLY A 16 9.37 -14.54 -17.33
CA GLY A 16 8.30 -14.43 -16.35
C GLY A 16 6.91 -14.67 -16.96
N MET A 17 6.64 -14.12 -18.13
CA MET A 17 5.39 -14.37 -18.87
C MET A 17 5.24 -15.83 -19.27
N ARG A 18 6.32 -16.50 -19.69
CA ARG A 18 6.31 -17.94 -20.01
C ARG A 18 6.00 -18.79 -18.78
N GLU A 19 6.59 -18.49 -17.63
CA GLU A 19 6.27 -19.20 -16.38
C GLU A 19 4.81 -19.01 -15.98
N LEU A 20 4.25 -17.81 -16.18
CA LEU A 20 2.80 -17.58 -15.97
C LEU A 20 1.94 -18.41 -16.91
N SER A 21 2.31 -18.54 -18.19
CA SER A 21 1.62 -19.41 -19.14
C SER A 21 1.70 -20.89 -18.73
N ASN A 22 2.80 -21.30 -18.09
CA ASN A 22 3.01 -22.65 -17.57
C ASN A 22 2.40 -22.88 -16.17
N HIS A 23 1.57 -21.95 -15.67
CA HIS A 23 0.98 -22.01 -14.33
C HIS A 23 1.99 -22.08 -13.17
N ARG A 24 3.17 -21.46 -13.32
CA ARG A 24 4.21 -21.35 -12.28
C ARG A 24 4.39 -19.90 -11.80
N PRO A 25 3.39 -19.33 -11.08
CA PRO A 25 3.43 -17.94 -10.65
C PRO A 25 4.55 -17.65 -9.63
N ASP A 26 4.92 -18.64 -8.82
CA ASP A 26 6.07 -18.62 -7.90
C ASP A 26 7.39 -18.37 -8.63
N GLN A 27 7.65 -19.09 -9.72
CA GLN A 27 8.85 -18.93 -10.56
C GLN A 27 8.81 -17.63 -11.36
N ALA A 28 7.61 -17.22 -11.80
CA ALA A 28 7.41 -15.98 -12.54
C ALA A 28 7.83 -14.75 -11.72
N ILE A 29 7.53 -14.70 -10.42
CA ILE A 29 7.86 -13.55 -9.56
C ILE A 29 9.36 -13.24 -9.59
N ALA A 30 10.22 -14.25 -9.47
CA ALA A 30 11.66 -14.04 -9.47
C ALA A 30 12.14 -13.36 -10.77
N SER A 31 11.69 -13.84 -11.92
CA SER A 31 12.04 -13.27 -13.22
C SER A 31 11.43 -11.87 -13.40
N LEU A 32 10.18 -11.67 -13.01
CA LEU A 32 9.49 -10.38 -13.16
C LEU A 32 10.09 -9.29 -12.24
N ARG A 33 10.55 -9.65 -11.05
CA ARG A 33 11.30 -8.73 -10.17
C ARG A 33 12.61 -8.31 -10.81
N GLN A 34 13.38 -9.26 -11.36
CA GLN A 34 14.62 -8.94 -12.07
C GLN A 34 14.37 -8.03 -13.28
N ALA A 35 13.26 -8.23 -14.00
CA ALA A 35 12.86 -7.33 -15.08
C ALA A 35 12.61 -5.90 -14.55
N VAL A 36 11.82 -5.76 -13.47
CA VAL A 36 11.54 -4.45 -12.85
C VAL A 36 12.81 -3.75 -12.38
N ASP A 37 13.73 -4.48 -11.74
CA ASP A 37 14.98 -3.93 -11.21
C ASP A 37 15.95 -3.53 -12.35
N SER A 38 15.83 -4.14 -13.53
CA SER A 38 16.67 -3.86 -14.70
C SER A 38 16.15 -2.72 -15.59
N ILE A 39 14.89 -2.30 -15.44
CA ILE A 39 14.28 -1.26 -16.29
C ILE A 39 14.45 0.11 -15.63
N PRO A 40 15.10 1.08 -16.29
CA PRO A 40 15.26 2.40 -15.71
C PRO A 40 13.91 3.14 -15.62
N PRO A 41 13.71 4.03 -14.63
CA PRO A 41 12.47 4.80 -14.48
C PRO A 41 12.09 5.67 -15.68
N SER A 42 13.07 6.03 -16.53
CA SER A 42 12.85 6.75 -17.80
C SER A 42 12.03 5.95 -18.81
N CYS A 43 12.09 4.61 -18.76
CA CYS A 43 11.36 3.69 -19.64
C CYS A 43 9.98 3.35 -19.04
N SER A 44 9.11 4.37 -18.91
CA SER A 44 7.84 4.26 -18.18
C SER A 44 6.90 3.14 -18.66
N ASP A 45 6.93 2.81 -19.95
CA ASP A 45 6.04 1.85 -20.62
C ASP A 45 6.42 0.42 -20.26
N GLU A 46 7.71 0.12 -20.49
CA GLU A 46 8.32 -1.17 -20.20
C GLU A 46 8.22 -1.45 -18.70
N LEU A 47 8.51 -0.45 -17.86
CA LEU A 47 8.41 -0.57 -16.41
C LEU A 47 6.95 -0.78 -15.97
N SER A 48 6.00 -0.05 -16.54
CA SER A 48 4.56 -0.24 -16.27
C SER A 48 4.10 -1.64 -16.67
N GLN A 49 4.56 -2.16 -17.81
CA GLN A 49 4.26 -3.51 -18.28
C GLN A 49 4.86 -4.59 -17.36
N ALA A 50 6.11 -4.43 -16.95
CA ALA A 50 6.77 -5.37 -16.03
C ALA A 50 6.06 -5.40 -14.66
N LEU A 51 5.73 -4.23 -14.11
CA LEU A 51 4.97 -4.11 -12.85
C LEU A 51 3.54 -4.68 -12.98
N TYR A 52 2.91 -4.55 -14.15
CA TYR A 52 1.61 -5.16 -14.43
C TYR A 52 1.71 -6.68 -14.37
N TRP A 53 2.65 -7.30 -15.09
CA TRP A 53 2.80 -8.76 -15.06
C TRP A 53 3.23 -9.28 -13.69
N LEU A 54 4.08 -8.54 -12.97
CA LEU A 54 4.40 -8.85 -11.57
C LEU A 54 3.14 -8.88 -10.71
N SER A 55 2.23 -7.92 -10.88
CA SER A 55 0.95 -7.92 -10.16
C SER A 55 0.08 -9.13 -10.49
N VAL A 56 0.07 -9.58 -11.75
CA VAL A 56 -0.67 -10.78 -12.17
C VAL A 56 -0.11 -12.03 -11.48
N ALA A 57 1.21 -12.16 -11.41
CA ALA A 57 1.87 -13.26 -10.69
C ALA A 57 1.51 -13.26 -9.20
N LEU A 58 1.54 -12.08 -8.55
CA LEU A 58 1.19 -11.92 -7.14
C LEU A 58 -0.30 -12.24 -6.88
N LEU A 59 -1.20 -11.82 -7.76
CA LEU A 59 -2.64 -12.16 -7.64
C LEU A 59 -2.88 -13.67 -7.73
N ARG A 60 -2.14 -14.40 -8.58
CA ARG A 60 -2.25 -15.86 -8.68
C ARG A 60 -1.76 -16.61 -7.44
N LEU A 61 -0.97 -15.96 -6.59
CA LEU A 61 -0.53 -16.49 -5.29
C LEU A 61 -1.35 -15.94 -4.11
N ASP A 62 -2.46 -15.24 -4.38
CA ASP A 62 -3.28 -14.54 -3.38
C ASP A 62 -2.51 -13.48 -2.55
N GLU A 63 -1.39 -12.98 -3.08
CA GLU A 63 -0.60 -11.89 -2.50
C GLU A 63 -1.20 -10.52 -2.86
N ARG A 64 -2.50 -10.36 -2.59
CA ARG A 64 -3.31 -9.20 -3.01
C ARG A 64 -2.70 -7.85 -2.62
N PRO A 65 -2.20 -7.63 -1.39
CA PRO A 65 -1.63 -6.34 -1.01
C PRO A 65 -0.36 -5.97 -1.81
N LEU A 66 0.51 -6.95 -2.07
CA LEU A 66 1.72 -6.74 -2.87
C LEU A 66 1.36 -6.50 -4.34
N ALA A 67 0.34 -7.18 -4.87
CA ALA A 67 -0.17 -6.93 -6.20
C ALA A 67 -0.69 -5.49 -6.35
N ILE A 68 -1.47 -5.01 -5.37
CA ILE A 68 -1.94 -3.62 -5.33
C ILE A 68 -0.77 -2.64 -5.26
N LYS A 69 0.28 -2.92 -4.48
CA LYS A 69 1.50 -2.11 -4.45
C LYS A 69 2.14 -2.00 -5.85
N SER A 70 2.26 -3.12 -6.56
CA SER A 70 2.81 -3.16 -7.92
C SER A 70 1.94 -2.38 -8.91
N LEU A 71 0.62 -2.57 -8.87
CA LEU A 71 -0.35 -1.86 -9.72
C LEU A 71 -0.39 -0.35 -9.43
N ALA A 72 -0.29 0.03 -8.15
CA ALA A 72 -0.25 1.43 -7.73
C ALA A 72 0.97 2.16 -8.33
N SER A 73 2.10 1.47 -8.48
CA SER A 73 3.28 2.00 -9.19
C SER A 73 3.07 2.01 -10.71
N ALA A 74 2.57 0.91 -11.29
CA ALA A 74 2.36 0.78 -12.73
C ALA A 74 1.40 1.85 -13.30
N GLN A 75 0.31 2.13 -12.60
CA GLN A 75 -0.70 3.10 -13.05
C GLN A 75 -0.25 4.56 -12.96
N LYS A 76 0.74 4.88 -12.10
CA LYS A 76 1.36 6.22 -12.04
C LYS A 76 2.20 6.50 -13.27
N LEU A 77 2.92 5.48 -13.75
CA LEU A 77 3.75 5.54 -14.95
C LEU A 77 2.89 5.69 -16.20
N ARG A 78 1.78 4.94 -16.27
CA ARG A 78 0.85 4.94 -17.41
C ARG A 78 -0.58 5.14 -16.95
N ARG A 79 -1.10 6.36 -17.18
CA ARG A 79 -2.45 6.81 -16.80
C ARG A 79 -3.58 6.15 -17.61
N ARG A 80 -3.26 5.30 -18.58
CA ARG A 80 -4.23 4.55 -19.40
C ARG A 80 -3.67 3.14 -19.62
N GLY A 81 -4.56 2.19 -19.88
CA GLY A 81 -4.20 0.80 -20.19
C GLY A 81 -4.60 -0.20 -19.12
N TYR A 82 -4.10 -1.43 -19.27
CA TYR A 82 -4.51 -2.59 -18.46
C TYR A 82 -4.17 -2.44 -16.98
N ALA A 83 -2.98 -1.92 -16.65
CA ALA A 83 -2.56 -1.71 -15.27
C ALA A 83 -3.53 -0.80 -14.50
N ARG A 84 -3.94 0.33 -15.09
CA ARG A 84 -4.90 1.23 -14.46
C ARG A 84 -6.28 0.61 -14.30
N ARG A 85 -6.78 -0.06 -15.35
CA ARG A 85 -8.09 -0.75 -15.28
C ARG A 85 -8.11 -1.81 -14.17
N LEU A 86 -7.05 -2.61 -14.10
CA LEU A 86 -6.92 -3.65 -13.09
C LEU A 86 -6.77 -3.04 -11.68
N TYR A 87 -6.01 -1.95 -11.53
CA TYR A 87 -5.89 -1.23 -10.27
C TYR A 87 -7.26 -0.77 -9.77
N LEU A 88 -8.00 0.00 -10.58
CA LEU A 88 -9.29 0.57 -10.20
C LEU A 88 -10.35 -0.47 -9.84
N ARG A 89 -10.35 -1.63 -10.52
CA ARG A 89 -11.25 -2.74 -10.18
C ARG A 89 -10.87 -3.43 -8.87
N SER A 90 -9.57 -3.48 -8.56
CA SER A 90 -9.05 -4.29 -7.44
C SER A 90 -8.99 -3.53 -6.12
N VAL A 91 -9.00 -2.20 -6.15
CA VAL A 91 -8.93 -1.37 -4.94
C VAL A 91 -10.29 -0.88 -4.46
N ASN A 92 -10.38 -0.66 -3.15
CA ASN A 92 -11.45 0.08 -2.50
C ASN A 92 -11.14 1.58 -2.43
N GLU A 93 -12.01 2.33 -1.76
CA GLU A 93 -11.91 3.79 -1.62
C GLU A 93 -10.70 4.26 -0.80
N TYR A 94 -10.10 3.36 -0.02
CA TYR A 94 -8.89 3.59 0.77
C TYR A 94 -7.59 3.23 0.02
N GLY A 95 -7.70 2.78 -1.23
CA GLY A 95 -6.57 2.31 -2.04
C GLY A 95 -5.99 0.96 -1.59
N MET A 96 -6.75 0.18 -0.82
CA MET A 96 -6.43 -1.18 -0.36
C MET A 96 -7.14 -2.24 -1.21
N PRO A 97 -6.79 -3.53 -1.12
CA PRO A 97 -7.57 -4.59 -1.75
C PRO A 97 -9.04 -4.54 -1.31
N ARG A 98 -9.96 -4.55 -2.28
CA ARG A 98 -11.41 -4.51 -2.04
C ARG A 98 -11.89 -5.74 -1.25
N GLN A 99 -12.66 -5.53 -0.19
CA GLN A 99 -13.25 -6.60 0.61
C GLN A 99 -14.63 -7.01 0.09
N ALA A 100 -15.28 -7.95 0.77
CA ALA A 100 -16.61 -8.44 0.40
C ALA A 100 -17.69 -7.35 0.53
N ASP A 101 -17.54 -6.46 1.51
CA ASP A 101 -18.43 -5.33 1.76
C ASP A 101 -17.65 -4.08 2.22
N SER A 102 -18.34 -2.95 2.25
CA SER A 102 -17.76 -1.67 2.65
C SER A 102 -17.45 -1.58 4.15
N ALA A 103 -18.16 -2.34 5.00
CA ALA A 103 -17.91 -2.33 6.44
C ALA A 103 -16.56 -3.00 6.77
N LEU A 104 -16.23 -4.08 6.06
CA LEU A 104 -14.92 -4.72 6.10
C LEU A 104 -13.85 -3.80 5.51
N ASP A 105 -14.12 -3.10 4.41
CA ASP A 105 -13.18 -2.10 3.88
C ASP A 105 -12.82 -1.05 4.95
N ASP A 106 -13.82 -0.52 5.67
CA ASP A 106 -13.63 0.44 6.76
C ASP A 106 -12.84 -0.17 7.93
N PHE A 107 -13.20 -1.38 8.37
CA PHE A 107 -12.51 -2.09 9.45
C PHE A 107 -11.03 -2.31 9.13
N TYR A 108 -10.72 -2.86 7.95
CA TYR A 108 -9.33 -3.08 7.54
C TYR A 108 -8.57 -1.77 7.35
N ALA A 109 -9.24 -0.68 6.96
CA ALA A 109 -8.59 0.63 6.82
C ALA A 109 -8.17 1.15 8.18
N PHE A 110 -9.08 1.08 9.15
CA PHE A 110 -8.80 1.41 10.55
C PHE A 110 -7.67 0.53 11.11
N THR A 111 -7.77 -0.80 10.97
CA THR A 111 -6.77 -1.74 11.48
C THR A 111 -5.38 -1.47 10.91
N ASN A 112 -5.24 -1.34 9.59
CA ASN A 112 -3.93 -1.10 8.96
C ASN A 112 -3.33 0.25 9.39
N LEU A 113 -4.16 1.29 9.54
CA LEU A 113 -3.71 2.59 10.02
C LEU A 113 -3.16 2.50 11.45
N GLN A 114 -3.87 1.81 12.33
CA GLN A 114 -3.47 1.65 13.73
C GLN A 114 -2.22 0.76 13.88
N ILE A 115 -2.11 -0.31 13.08
CA ILE A 115 -0.89 -1.13 12.99
C ILE A 115 0.28 -0.28 12.51
N ALA A 116 0.11 0.52 11.45
CA ALA A 116 1.17 1.38 10.93
C ALA A 116 1.62 2.40 12.00
N TYR A 117 0.68 3.01 12.73
CA TYR A 117 0.97 3.92 13.83
C TYR A 117 1.75 3.23 14.96
N TYR A 118 1.36 2.02 15.33
CA TYR A 118 2.05 1.22 16.34
C TYR A 118 3.49 0.87 15.92
N LEU A 119 3.65 0.32 14.71
CA LEU A 119 4.96 -0.10 14.19
C LEU A 119 5.90 1.08 13.92
N ALA A 120 5.39 2.26 13.58
CA ALA A 120 6.20 3.47 13.42
C ALA A 120 6.92 3.87 14.72
N ARG A 121 6.37 3.51 15.88
CA ARG A 121 6.96 3.79 17.21
C ARG A 121 7.98 2.74 17.65
N LYS A 122 8.10 1.63 16.90
CA LYS A 122 9.08 0.58 17.17
C LYS A 122 10.34 0.81 16.35
N SER A 123 11.50 0.58 16.98
CA SER A 123 12.82 0.72 16.33
C SER A 123 12.97 -0.19 15.09
N LYS A 124 12.46 -1.42 15.16
CA LYS A 124 12.53 -2.41 14.08
C LYS A 124 11.35 -2.36 13.11
N SER A 125 10.37 -1.49 13.34
CA SER A 125 9.12 -1.41 12.55
C SER A 125 8.40 -2.75 12.31
N ARG A 126 8.55 -3.69 13.25
CA ARG A 126 7.93 -5.03 13.23
C ARG A 126 7.54 -5.48 14.63
N PHE A 127 6.60 -6.41 14.72
CA PHE A 127 6.29 -7.13 15.96
C PHE A 127 7.49 -7.99 16.36
N ASP A 128 7.84 -8.00 17.64
CA ASP A 128 8.92 -8.83 18.19
C ASP A 128 8.43 -10.24 18.52
N SER A 129 7.14 -10.41 18.83
CA SER A 129 6.56 -11.72 19.15
C SER A 129 5.13 -11.88 18.61
N PHE A 130 4.68 -13.13 18.56
CA PHE A 130 3.28 -13.45 18.25
C PHE A 130 2.33 -12.90 19.33
N GLN A 131 2.73 -12.96 20.60
CA GLN A 131 1.93 -12.46 21.73
C GLN A 131 1.73 -10.94 21.67
N GLU A 132 2.78 -10.20 21.30
CA GLU A 132 2.68 -8.75 21.06
C GLU A 132 1.69 -8.46 19.94
N LYS A 133 1.83 -9.16 18.80
CA LYS A 133 0.94 -9.00 17.66
C LYS A 133 -0.51 -9.27 18.04
N ASP A 134 -0.78 -10.37 18.74
CA ASP A 134 -2.13 -10.74 19.17
C ASP A 134 -2.72 -9.72 20.15
N ALA A 135 -1.95 -9.29 21.16
CA ALA A 135 -2.38 -8.26 22.11
C ALA A 135 -2.72 -6.93 21.43
N VAL A 136 -1.86 -6.47 20.51
CA VAL A 136 -2.09 -5.24 19.74
C VAL A 136 -3.34 -5.35 18.87
N LEU A 137 -3.55 -6.49 18.19
CA LEU A 137 -4.73 -6.70 17.36
C LEU A 137 -6.02 -6.74 18.18
N ARG A 138 -6.00 -7.31 19.38
CA ARG A 138 -7.16 -7.29 20.31
C ARG A 138 -7.52 -5.85 20.71
N LEU A 139 -6.53 -5.04 21.09
CA LEU A 139 -6.76 -3.63 21.44
C LEU A 139 -7.34 -2.83 20.27
N ILE A 140 -6.87 -3.09 19.04
CA ILE A 140 -7.42 -2.49 17.83
C ILE A 140 -8.86 -2.94 17.61
N LEU A 141 -9.16 -4.23 17.76
CA LEU A 141 -10.51 -4.75 17.61
C LEU A 141 -11.49 -4.14 18.62
N ASP A 142 -11.07 -4.01 19.89
CA ASP A 142 -11.90 -3.41 20.94
C ASP A 142 -12.15 -1.93 20.67
N ALA A 143 -11.13 -1.18 20.24
CA ALA A 143 -11.28 0.21 19.82
C ALA A 143 -12.20 0.36 18.60
N TRP A 144 -12.12 -0.57 17.64
CA TRP A 144 -13.03 -0.59 16.49
C TRP A 144 -14.48 -0.80 16.93
N LYS A 145 -14.75 -1.78 17.80
CA LYS A 145 -16.11 -2.05 18.30
C LYS A 145 -16.73 -0.84 18.99
N GLN A 146 -15.93 -0.12 19.79
CA GLN A 146 -16.38 1.12 20.44
C GLN A 146 -16.67 2.22 19.41
N LEU A 147 -15.83 2.33 18.39
CA LEU A 147 -15.97 3.34 17.34
C LEU A 147 -17.17 3.04 16.42
N SER A 148 -17.35 1.79 16.00
CA SER A 148 -18.44 1.37 15.11
C SER A 148 -19.81 1.42 15.79
N ALA A 149 -19.89 1.23 17.10
CA ALA A 149 -21.12 1.36 17.87
C ALA A 149 -21.64 2.82 17.97
N SER A 150 -20.79 3.81 17.68
CA SER A 150 -21.12 5.23 17.90
C SER A 150 -21.92 5.91 16.77
N ASP A 151 -22.31 5.17 15.73
CA ASP A 151 -23.00 5.63 14.51
C ASP A 151 -22.35 6.85 13.80
N ARG A 152 -21.08 7.14 14.11
CA ARG A 152 -20.34 8.30 13.58
C ARG A 152 -19.98 8.21 12.10
N PHE A 153 -20.34 7.11 11.43
CA PHE A 153 -19.95 6.84 10.05
C PHE A 153 -21.08 7.06 9.04
N SER A 154 -22.32 7.24 9.51
CA SER A 154 -23.46 7.43 8.64
C SER A 154 -23.31 8.70 7.80
N GLY A 155 -23.40 8.55 6.47
CA GLY A 155 -23.29 9.66 5.51
C GLY A 155 -21.88 10.19 5.24
N LEU A 156 -20.84 9.65 5.88
CA LEU A 156 -19.45 10.07 5.64
C LEU A 156 -18.81 9.34 4.46
N ASP A 157 -17.99 10.06 3.71
CA ASP A 157 -17.15 9.46 2.68
C ASP A 157 -15.91 8.75 3.29
N ALA A 158 -15.21 7.94 2.49
CA ALA A 158 -14.00 7.26 2.94
C ALA A 158 -12.89 8.22 3.43
N CYS A 159 -12.82 9.43 2.88
CA CYS A 159 -11.80 10.41 3.24
C CYS A 159 -12.07 11.02 4.63
N GLU A 160 -13.33 11.32 4.93
CA GLU A 160 -13.82 11.80 6.22
C GLU A 160 -13.67 10.72 7.29
N LYS A 161 -14.01 9.46 6.95
CA LYS A 161 -13.77 8.30 7.82
C LYS A 161 -12.29 8.14 8.16
N LEU A 162 -11.37 8.30 7.20
CA LEU A 162 -9.92 8.26 7.46
C LEU A 162 -9.48 9.30 8.48
N ASP A 163 -10.05 10.50 8.46
CA ASP A 163 -9.69 11.55 9.42
C ASP A 163 -10.17 11.21 10.84
N ILE A 164 -11.31 10.53 10.98
CA ILE A 164 -11.74 9.97 12.27
C ILE A 164 -10.77 8.87 12.70
N PHE A 165 -10.44 7.94 11.81
CA PHE A 165 -9.54 6.82 12.12
C PHE A 165 -8.16 7.31 12.60
N ARG A 166 -7.62 8.38 11.98
CA ARG A 166 -6.35 9.01 12.37
C ARG A 166 -6.42 9.71 13.72
N LYS A 167 -7.58 10.27 14.09
CA LYS A 167 -7.78 10.94 15.38
C LYS A 167 -7.96 9.96 16.53
N THR A 168 -8.48 8.76 16.26
CA THR A 168 -8.60 7.69 17.25
C THR A 168 -7.23 7.20 17.70
N LYS A 169 -6.91 7.42 18.98
CA LYS A 169 -5.67 6.97 19.59
C LYS A 169 -5.92 5.76 20.49
N ILE A 170 -5.20 4.68 20.22
CA ILE A 170 -5.19 3.49 21.07
C ILE A 170 -3.99 3.59 22.01
N LEU A 171 -4.21 3.36 23.30
CA LEU A 171 -3.14 3.24 24.28
C LEU A 171 -2.59 1.82 24.23
N TYR A 172 -1.38 1.67 23.68
CA TYR A 172 -0.71 0.39 23.62
C TYR A 172 0.17 0.19 24.86
N PRO A 173 0.16 -1.01 25.46
CA PRO A 173 1.12 -1.39 26.50
C PRO A 173 2.57 -1.22 26.02
N SER A 174 3.49 -1.01 26.96
CA SER A 174 4.91 -0.81 26.70
C SER A 174 5.60 -2.10 26.26
N PHE A 175 5.40 -2.52 25.02
CA PHE A 175 6.09 -3.64 24.38
C PHE A 175 7.48 -3.22 23.86
N GLY A 176 8.35 -2.72 24.76
CA GLY A 176 9.64 -2.17 24.35
C GLY A 176 9.52 -0.90 23.49
N LEU A 177 8.38 -0.21 23.56
CA LEU A 177 8.22 1.12 22.98
C LEU A 177 9.23 2.05 23.64
N SER A 178 10.09 2.70 22.85
CA SER A 178 10.94 3.76 23.38
C SER A 178 10.04 4.81 24.05
N SER A 179 10.41 5.22 25.27
CA SER A 179 9.70 6.19 26.12
C SER A 179 9.08 7.34 25.30
N PRO A 180 7.90 7.88 25.67
CA PRO A 180 7.27 8.98 24.95
C PRO A 180 8.11 10.25 25.13
N ARG A 181 9.23 10.36 24.41
CA ARG A 181 9.74 11.66 24.00
C ARG A 181 8.60 12.26 23.20
N SER A 182 8.05 13.34 23.76
CA SER A 182 7.05 14.23 23.20
C SER A 182 6.79 13.94 21.74
N ALA A 183 5.59 13.45 21.42
CA ALA A 183 5.16 13.26 20.04
C ALA A 183 5.72 14.40 19.19
N PRO A 184 6.65 14.13 18.25
CA PRO A 184 6.99 15.18 17.31
C PRO A 184 5.68 15.46 16.59
N ARG A 185 5.25 16.72 16.61
CA ARG A 185 4.08 17.21 15.88
C ARG A 185 4.17 16.89 14.39
N ASP A 186 5.32 16.43 13.92
CA ASP A 186 5.50 15.76 12.64
C ASP A 186 6.06 14.35 12.91
N VAL A 187 5.23 13.32 12.77
CA VAL A 187 5.76 11.98 12.52
C VAL A 187 6.51 12.09 11.21
N ILE A 188 7.84 12.21 11.31
CA ILE A 188 8.77 12.09 10.19
C ILE A 188 8.49 10.72 9.58
N VAL A 189 7.66 10.73 8.54
CA VAL A 189 7.54 9.66 7.57
C VAL A 189 8.96 9.41 7.10
N LYS A 190 9.53 8.24 7.43
CA LYS A 190 10.79 7.77 6.85
C LYS A 190 10.72 8.09 5.36
N ALA A 191 11.59 9.01 4.93
CA ALA A 191 11.61 9.57 3.59
C ALA A 191 11.59 8.43 2.58
N SER A 192 10.44 8.22 1.96
CA SER A 192 10.38 7.51 0.71
C SER A 192 10.97 8.48 -0.31
N PHE A 193 12.26 8.32 -0.61
CA PHE A 193 12.92 9.05 -1.71
C PHE A 193 12.11 8.80 -2.98
N GLY A 194 11.33 9.82 -3.38
CA GLY A 194 10.30 9.71 -4.41
C GLY A 194 9.07 10.61 -4.21
N LEU A 195 9.01 11.42 -3.14
CA LEU A 195 7.94 12.42 -2.96
C LEU A 195 8.50 13.83 -3.11
N SER A 196 8.03 14.49 -4.16
CA SER A 196 8.17 15.93 -4.42
C SER A 196 7.67 16.74 -3.23
N ASN A 197 8.52 17.67 -2.78
CA ASN A 197 8.33 18.82 -1.89
C ASN A 197 7.62 18.67 -0.53
N PRO A 198 8.22 19.20 0.55
CA PRO A 198 7.64 19.27 1.90
C PRO A 198 6.56 20.34 2.09
N ASP A 199 6.05 20.95 1.01
CA ASP A 199 5.05 22.04 1.05
C ASP A 199 3.59 21.58 0.85
N THR A 200 3.31 20.29 0.91
CA THR A 200 1.92 19.81 0.99
C THR A 200 1.34 20.08 2.39
N SER A 201 0.89 21.33 2.58
CA SER A 201 -0.27 21.63 3.42
C SER A 201 -1.28 20.50 3.30
N LEU A 202 -1.71 19.97 4.46
CA LEU A 202 -2.69 18.90 4.68
C LEU A 202 -3.70 18.74 3.52
N LYS A 203 -3.32 18.02 2.46
CA LYS A 203 -4.24 17.74 1.36
C LYS A 203 -5.30 16.81 1.89
N ARG A 204 -6.56 17.18 1.71
CA ARG A 204 -7.68 16.31 2.08
C ARG A 204 -7.53 15.05 1.25
N ALA A 205 -7.86 13.89 1.82
CA ALA A 205 -7.71 12.62 1.11
C ALA A 205 -8.53 12.59 -0.22
N ALA A 206 -9.57 13.43 -0.32
CA ALA A 206 -10.39 13.63 -1.50
C ALA A 206 -9.70 14.43 -2.62
N ASP A 207 -8.67 15.23 -2.32
CA ASP A 207 -7.99 16.05 -3.31
C ASP A 207 -7.26 15.20 -4.34
N ARG A 208 -7.12 15.70 -5.57
CA ARG A 208 -6.35 15.01 -6.61
C ARG A 208 -4.89 14.86 -6.21
N CYS A 209 -4.35 13.67 -6.46
CA CYS A 209 -2.96 13.36 -6.15
C CYS A 209 -1.98 14.09 -7.08
N LEU A 210 -0.94 14.69 -6.49
CA LEU A 210 0.09 15.45 -7.21
C LEU A 210 1.05 14.60 -8.05
N CYS A 211 1.08 13.28 -7.85
CA CYS A 211 1.94 12.39 -8.65
C CYS A 211 1.47 12.25 -10.11
N GLY A 212 0.40 12.95 -10.50
CA GLY A 212 -0.16 12.91 -11.84
C GLY A 212 -1.01 11.67 -12.12
N SER A 213 -1.33 10.83 -11.13
CA SER A 213 -2.21 9.67 -11.36
C SER A 213 -3.64 10.06 -11.76
N GLY A 214 -4.07 11.28 -11.46
CA GLY A 214 -5.46 11.72 -11.64
C GLY A 214 -6.45 11.03 -10.71
N LEU A 215 -5.98 10.34 -9.67
CA LEU A 215 -6.79 9.72 -8.62
C LEU A 215 -6.83 10.62 -7.37
N PRO A 216 -7.81 10.44 -6.47
CA PRO A 216 -7.78 11.03 -5.14
C PRO A 216 -6.49 10.65 -4.40
N TYR A 217 -5.99 11.53 -3.54
CA TYR A 217 -4.77 11.33 -2.77
C TYR A 217 -4.87 10.06 -1.92
N GLY A 218 -6.02 9.86 -1.25
CA GLY A 218 -6.31 8.67 -0.44
C GLY A 218 -6.38 7.36 -1.22
N GLN A 219 -6.55 7.39 -2.54
CA GLN A 219 -6.54 6.20 -3.39
C GLN A 219 -5.22 6.01 -4.14
N CYS A 220 -4.20 6.83 -3.88
CA CYS A 220 -2.98 6.81 -4.68
C CYS A 220 -1.68 6.85 -3.86
N CYS A 221 -1.18 8.04 -3.55
CA CYS A 221 0.05 8.18 -2.76
C CYS A 221 -0.23 8.19 -1.26
N GLY A 222 -1.40 8.68 -0.85
CA GLY A 222 -1.90 8.69 0.52
C GLY A 222 -2.74 7.47 0.89
N ARG A 223 -2.69 6.40 0.08
CA ARG A 223 -3.44 5.17 0.35
C ARG A 223 -3.02 4.52 1.66
N VAL A 224 -3.98 3.83 2.28
CA VAL A 224 -3.68 2.97 3.44
C VAL A 224 -2.86 1.79 2.94
N LYS A 225 -1.68 1.59 3.56
CA LYS A 225 -0.78 0.48 3.22
C LYS A 225 -1.11 -0.71 4.10
N HIS A 226 -1.16 -1.89 3.51
CA HIS A 226 -1.29 -3.12 4.28
C HIS A 226 0.02 -3.44 5.02
N LEU A 227 -0.06 -4.20 6.12
CA LEU A 227 1.11 -4.63 6.89
C LEU A 227 2.21 -5.28 6.02
N ARG A 228 1.84 -6.07 5.01
CA ARG A 228 2.79 -6.71 4.08
C ARG A 228 3.55 -5.73 3.18
N GLU A 229 3.13 -4.47 3.13
CA GLU A 229 3.74 -3.44 2.30
C GLU A 229 4.67 -2.49 3.05
N LEU A 230 4.54 -2.46 4.39
CA LEU A 230 5.33 -1.67 5.34
C LEU A 230 6.71 -2.30 5.55
#